data_AF-A0A3C1GRP0-F1
#
_entry.id   AF-A0A3C1GRP0-F1
#
_cell.length_a   1.000
_cell.length_b   1.000
_cell.length_c   1.000
_cell.angle_alpha   90.00
_cell.angle_beta   90.00
_cell.angle_gamma   90.00
#
_symmetry.space_group_name_H-M   'P 1'
#
loop_
_entity.id
_entity.type
_entity.pdbx_description
1 polymer ?
#
loop_
_entity_poly.entity_id
_entity_poly.type
_entity_poly.pdbx_seq_one_letter_code
_entity_poly.pdbx_strand_id
1 'polypeptide(L)'
;MNSKYSPPLLMLVSGTLAVSPSYADDSSSIEKAGSVVAVAIPAIAYGSTYYKDDKEGRQQFYRGFGTTVATTYALKAVIDKERPNGEGDNSFPSSHASAAFQGASFIHRRYGLEYSIPAYLGAGFVAYSRLDADEHDAVDVLAGAALGMVSSWYFTTTYNDQLIVAPNLSPDYYGLSVNYQFK
;
A
#
# COMPACT_ATOMS: atom_id res chain seq x y z
N MET A 1 -21.97 26.05 -20.08
CA MET A 1 -21.21 26.97 -19.20
C MET A 1 -21.26 26.35 -17.81
N ASN A 2 -20.22 25.81 -17.18
CA ASN A 2 -18.78 26.03 -17.23
C ASN A 2 -18.03 24.68 -17.20
N SER A 3 -17.06 24.50 -18.09
CA SER A 3 -16.07 23.45 -17.94
C SER A 3 -15.11 23.84 -16.81
N LYS A 4 -15.01 23.01 -15.77
CA LYS A 4 -13.84 23.02 -14.88
C LYS A 4 -13.08 21.72 -15.12
N TYR A 5 -12.33 21.73 -16.21
CA TYR A 5 -11.11 20.93 -16.32
C TYR A 5 -10.21 21.38 -15.16
N SER A 6 -10.15 20.58 -14.08
CA SER A 6 -9.09 20.74 -13.07
C SER A 6 -7.79 20.24 -13.71
N PRO A 7 -6.81 21.12 -13.97
CA PRO A 7 -5.53 20.71 -14.54
C PRO A 7 -4.76 19.85 -13.52
N PRO A 8 -3.75 19.09 -14.00
CA PRO A 8 -3.53 17.71 -13.62
C PRO A 8 -2.91 17.56 -12.25
N LEU A 9 -3.27 16.46 -11.60
CA LEU A 9 -2.75 15.90 -10.35
C LEU A 9 -1.30 15.37 -10.54
N LEU A 10 -0.48 16.14 -11.27
CA LEU A 10 0.90 15.86 -11.64
C LEU A 10 1.90 16.60 -10.73
N MET A 11 1.44 17.48 -9.85
CA MET A 11 2.30 18.22 -8.92
C MET A 11 2.52 17.55 -7.54
N LEU A 12 1.90 16.40 -7.27
CA LEU A 12 2.18 15.61 -6.06
C LEU A 12 3.16 14.45 -6.30
N VAL A 13 3.81 14.41 -7.46
CA VAL A 13 4.79 13.37 -7.84
C VAL A 13 6.25 13.85 -7.72
N SER A 14 6.52 15.15 -7.60
CA SER A 14 7.91 15.68 -7.64
C SER A 14 8.59 15.92 -6.29
N GLY A 15 8.02 15.46 -5.17
CA GLY A 15 8.45 15.89 -3.84
C GLY A 15 9.33 14.95 -3.01
N THR A 16 9.48 13.67 -3.36
CA THR A 16 10.02 12.67 -2.39
C THR A 16 11.22 11.86 -2.89
N LEU A 17 12.06 12.43 -3.76
CA LEU A 17 13.37 11.84 -4.12
C LEU A 17 14.57 12.60 -3.55
N ALA A 18 14.40 13.30 -2.43
CA ALA A 18 15.52 13.92 -1.71
C ALA A 18 15.50 13.49 -0.25
N VAL A 19 15.97 12.27 0.03
CA VAL A 19 16.33 11.87 1.40
C VAL A 19 17.84 11.73 1.45
N SER A 20 18.50 12.79 1.92
CA SER A 20 19.91 12.76 2.30
C SER A 20 20.08 11.86 3.53
N PRO A 21 20.96 10.86 3.52
CA PRO A 21 21.17 10.00 4.68
C PRO A 21 21.99 10.77 5.73
N SER A 22 21.47 10.90 6.94
CA SER A 22 22.22 11.45 8.08
C SER A 22 22.06 10.59 9.33
N TYR A 23 23.20 10.01 9.73
CA TYR A 23 23.60 9.44 11.03
C TYR A 23 23.26 7.97 11.40
N ALA A 24 24.36 7.18 11.40
CA ALA A 24 24.74 6.03 12.24
C ALA A 24 23.70 4.94 12.56
N ASP A 25 23.74 3.85 11.79
CA ASP A 25 23.32 2.49 12.21
C ASP A 25 23.90 1.45 11.22
N ASP A 26 24.14 0.21 11.62
CA ASP A 26 24.87 -0.83 10.84
C ASP A 26 24.05 -1.45 9.68
N SER A 27 22.79 -1.04 9.52
CA SER A 27 21.89 -1.46 8.44
C SER A 27 22.23 -0.82 7.08
N SER A 28 22.05 -1.58 5.98
CA SER A 28 22.37 -1.14 4.63
C SER A 28 21.55 0.10 4.21
N SER A 29 22.11 0.96 3.36
CA SER A 29 21.41 2.18 2.89
C SER A 29 20.07 1.87 2.21
N ILE A 30 19.96 0.71 1.55
CA ILE A 30 18.75 0.24 0.87
C ILE A 30 17.68 -0.13 1.90
N GLU A 31 18.07 -0.82 2.97
CA GLU A 31 17.15 -1.18 4.04
C GLU A 31 16.54 0.07 4.68
N LYS A 32 17.36 1.04 5.06
CA LYS A 32 16.89 2.29 5.68
C LYS A 32 15.94 3.07 4.77
N ALA A 33 16.30 3.20 3.49
CA ALA A 33 15.43 3.83 2.50
C ALA A 33 14.09 3.09 2.39
N GLY A 34 14.12 1.75 2.37
CA GLY A 34 12.92 0.92 2.39
C GLY A 34 12.03 1.18 3.61
N SER A 35 12.62 1.26 4.80
CA SER A 35 11.89 1.54 6.04
C SER A 35 11.18 2.91 6.00
N VAL A 36 11.86 3.93 5.47
CA VAL A 36 11.27 5.27 5.27
C VAL A 36 10.08 5.21 4.31
N VAL A 37 10.25 4.54 3.17
CA VAL A 37 9.18 4.41 2.16
C VAL A 37 7.97 3.64 2.71
N ALA A 38 8.21 2.60 3.51
CA ALA A 38 7.15 1.79 4.11
C ALA A 38 6.23 2.58 5.05
N VAL A 39 6.77 3.60 5.72
CA VAL A 39 5.99 4.53 6.57
C VAL A 39 5.38 5.65 5.73
N ALA A 40 6.10 6.16 4.74
CA ALA A 40 5.64 7.25 3.89
C ALA A 40 4.38 6.89 3.09
N ILE A 41 4.29 5.69 2.53
CA ILE A 41 3.13 5.24 1.73
C ILE A 41 1.80 5.31 2.51
N PRO A 42 1.64 4.63 3.68
CA PRO A 42 0.41 4.70 4.46
C PRO A 42 0.16 6.11 5.01
N ALA A 43 1.20 6.90 5.30
CA ALA A 43 1.04 8.30 5.70
C ALA A 43 0.46 9.16 4.57
N ILE A 44 0.93 8.98 3.34
CA ILE A 44 0.38 9.64 2.14
C ILE A 44 -1.04 9.16 1.88
N ALA A 45 -1.30 7.86 1.98
CA ALA A 45 -2.63 7.29 1.84
C ALA A 45 -3.62 7.93 2.83
N TYR A 46 -3.23 8.03 4.10
CA TYR A 46 -4.04 8.68 5.12
C TYR A 46 -4.18 10.19 4.89
N GLY A 47 -3.08 10.89 4.57
CA GLY A 47 -3.07 12.32 4.28
C GLY A 47 -3.94 12.70 3.07
N SER A 48 -4.00 11.84 2.06
CA SER A 48 -4.87 12.04 0.90
C SER A 48 -6.37 12.09 1.27
N THR A 49 -6.77 11.42 2.37
CA THR A 49 -8.15 11.51 2.89
C THR A 49 -8.47 12.90 3.46
N TYR A 50 -7.48 13.63 3.96
CA TYR A 50 -7.66 15.02 4.39
C TYR A 50 -7.67 15.96 3.19
N TYR A 51 -6.76 15.74 2.24
CA TYR A 51 -6.69 16.54 1.02
C TYR A 51 -7.99 16.51 0.20
N LYS A 52 -8.69 15.36 0.16
CA LYS A 52 -9.98 15.19 -0.54
C LYS A 52 -11.22 15.42 0.33
N ASP A 53 -11.06 15.83 1.60
CA ASP A 53 -12.13 15.90 2.61
C ASP A 53 -12.97 14.59 2.72
N ASP A 54 -12.29 13.45 2.57
CA ASP A 54 -12.87 12.12 2.54
C ASP A 54 -12.98 11.51 3.94
N LYS A 55 -13.99 11.94 4.70
CA LYS A 55 -14.23 11.47 6.08
C LYS A 55 -14.51 9.96 6.16
N GLU A 56 -15.18 9.42 5.15
CA GLU A 56 -15.49 7.99 5.10
C GLU A 56 -14.23 7.17 4.81
N GLY A 57 -13.44 7.57 3.80
CA GLY A 57 -12.16 6.94 3.50
C GLY A 57 -11.20 6.99 4.67
N ARG A 58 -11.22 8.05 5.48
CA ARG A 58 -10.42 8.15 6.71
C ARG A 58 -10.75 7.05 7.72
N GLN A 59 -12.03 6.78 7.94
CA GLN A 59 -12.46 5.70 8.84
C GLN A 59 -12.18 4.32 8.26
N GLN A 60 -12.36 4.15 6.95
CA GLN A 60 -12.01 2.92 6.24
C GLN A 60 -10.50 2.62 6.32
N PHE A 61 -9.66 3.66 6.12
CA PHE A 61 -8.22 3.55 6.30
C PHE A 61 -7.87 3.12 7.72
N TYR A 62 -8.42 3.77 8.75
CA TYR A 62 -8.14 3.40 10.14
C TYR A 62 -8.50 1.95 10.45
N ARG A 63 -9.67 1.49 10.00
CA ARG A 63 -10.12 0.10 10.21
C ARG A 63 -9.21 -0.89 9.48
N GLY A 64 -8.90 -0.63 8.21
CA GLY A 64 -8.03 -1.49 7.41
C GLY A 64 -6.60 -1.51 7.94
N PHE A 65 -5.99 -0.35 8.13
CA PHE A 65 -4.62 -0.23 8.62
C PHE A 65 -4.47 -0.79 10.04
N GLY A 66 -5.41 -0.46 10.94
CA GLY A 66 -5.43 -1.01 12.30
C GLY A 66 -5.56 -2.53 12.31
N THR A 67 -6.43 -3.09 11.46
CA THR A 67 -6.55 -4.56 11.32
C THR A 67 -5.29 -5.18 10.76
N THR A 68 -4.66 -4.56 9.75
CA THR A 68 -3.37 -5.01 9.18
C THR A 68 -2.30 -5.07 10.26
N VAL A 69 -2.08 -3.97 10.99
CA VAL A 69 -1.08 -3.91 12.07
C VAL A 69 -1.38 -4.95 13.14
N ALA A 70 -2.61 -4.99 13.67
CA ALA A 70 -2.99 -5.92 14.71
C ALA A 70 -2.77 -7.39 14.28
N THR A 71 -3.18 -7.74 13.06
CA THR A 71 -3.05 -9.11 12.54
C THR A 71 -1.59 -9.47 12.29
N THR A 72 -0.80 -8.56 11.71
CA THR A 72 0.64 -8.76 11.49
C THR A 72 1.37 -9.06 12.79
N TYR A 73 1.17 -8.24 13.84
CA TYR A 73 1.85 -8.44 15.12
C TYR A 73 1.32 -9.66 15.87
N ALA A 74 0.02 -9.97 15.76
CA ALA A 74 -0.53 -11.20 16.32
C ALA A 74 0.09 -12.44 15.65
N LEU A 75 0.24 -12.44 14.32
CA LEU A 75 0.86 -13.54 13.59
C LEU A 75 2.34 -13.69 13.95
N LYS A 76 3.10 -12.58 14.07
CA LYS A 76 4.49 -12.60 14.52
C LYS A 76 4.64 -13.23 15.91
N ALA A 77 3.74 -12.91 16.83
CA ALA A 77 3.79 -13.46 18.18
C ALA A 77 3.39 -14.94 18.26
N VAL A 78 2.66 -15.45 17.26
CA VAL A 78 2.18 -16.85 17.22
C VAL A 78 3.08 -17.74 16.37
N ILE A 79 3.66 -17.20 15.30
CA ILE A 79 4.52 -17.90 14.36
C ILE A 79 5.96 -17.52 14.65
N ASP A 80 6.57 -18.35 15.48
CA ASP A 80 7.99 -18.31 15.79
C ASP A 80 8.79 -18.74 14.55
N LYS A 81 9.32 -17.75 13.83
CA LYS A 81 10.10 -17.94 12.60
C LYS A 81 11.33 -17.06 12.66
N GLU A 82 12.49 -17.71 12.75
CA GLU A 82 13.80 -17.08 12.67
C GLU A 82 13.99 -16.32 11.36
N ARG A 83 14.62 -15.15 11.44
CA ARG A 83 14.97 -14.33 10.28
C ARG A 83 16.16 -14.90 9.53
N PRO A 84 16.25 -14.71 8.20
CA PRO A 84 17.41 -15.17 7.42
C PRO A 84 18.76 -14.59 7.91
N ASN A 85 18.76 -13.36 8.43
CA ASN A 85 19.93 -12.73 9.03
C ASN A 85 20.26 -13.20 10.47
N GLY A 86 19.45 -14.09 11.06
CA GLY A 86 19.62 -14.60 12.42
C GLY A 86 19.27 -13.59 13.52
N GLU A 87 18.73 -12.41 13.18
CA GLU A 87 18.37 -11.37 14.15
C GLU A 87 16.95 -11.57 14.70
N GLY A 88 16.73 -12.74 15.31
CA GLY A 88 15.55 -13.07 16.10
C GLY A 88 14.42 -13.77 15.34
N ASP A 89 13.34 -14.01 16.09
CA ASP A 89 12.38 -15.09 15.82
C ASP A 89 11.01 -14.62 15.32
N ASN A 90 10.93 -13.35 14.90
CA ASN A 90 9.70 -12.69 14.51
C ASN A 90 9.70 -12.32 13.02
N SER A 91 10.10 -13.23 12.13
CA SER A 91 10.13 -12.94 10.69
C SER A 91 8.72 -12.86 10.09
N PHE A 92 7.86 -13.85 10.34
CA PHE A 92 6.59 -13.97 9.61
C PHE A 92 5.42 -13.20 10.27
N PRO A 93 4.61 -12.45 9.50
CA PRO A 93 4.83 -11.92 8.16
C PRO A 93 5.60 -10.58 8.22
N SER A 94 6.05 -10.06 7.07
CA SER A 94 6.74 -8.77 7.03
C SER A 94 5.81 -7.60 7.36
N SER A 95 6.12 -6.87 8.44
CA SER A 95 5.34 -5.69 8.85
C SER A 95 5.50 -4.52 7.88
N HIS A 96 6.73 -4.27 7.41
CA HIS A 96 7.03 -3.26 6.38
C HIS A 96 6.24 -3.51 5.10
N ALA A 97 6.25 -4.75 4.58
CA ALA A 97 5.48 -5.10 3.39
C ALA A 97 3.97 -4.93 3.65
N SER A 98 3.47 -5.42 4.79
CA SER A 98 2.03 -5.34 5.09
C SER A 98 1.52 -3.90 5.16
N ALA A 99 2.27 -2.98 5.78
CA ALA A 99 1.90 -1.57 5.87
C ALA A 99 1.98 -0.86 4.52
N ALA A 100 3.06 -1.07 3.76
CA ALA A 100 3.26 -0.44 2.45
C ALA A 100 2.18 -0.86 1.44
N PHE A 101 1.91 -2.17 1.34
CA PHE A 101 0.91 -2.69 0.42
C PHE A 101 -0.53 -2.38 0.86
N GLN A 102 -0.81 -2.27 2.17
CA GLN A 102 -2.11 -1.77 2.65
C GLN A 102 -2.35 -0.34 2.18
N GLY A 103 -1.36 0.56 2.35
CA GLY A 103 -1.47 1.96 1.96
C GLY A 103 -1.63 2.13 0.44
N ALA A 104 -0.82 1.42 -0.34
CA ALA A 104 -0.94 1.41 -1.80
C ALA A 104 -2.30 0.87 -2.26
N SER A 105 -2.79 -0.20 -1.63
CA SER A 105 -4.11 -0.78 -1.92
C SER A 105 -5.25 0.11 -1.52
N PHE A 106 -5.10 0.88 -0.44
CA PHE A 106 -6.11 1.85 -0.03
C PHE A 106 -6.25 2.94 -1.08
N ILE A 107 -5.13 3.51 -1.55
CA ILE A 107 -5.13 4.50 -2.62
C ILE A 107 -5.76 3.92 -3.89
N HIS A 108 -5.38 2.69 -4.25
CA HIS A 108 -5.93 2.00 -5.42
C HIS A 108 -7.45 1.84 -5.31
N ARG A 109 -7.91 1.24 -4.21
CA ARG A 109 -9.33 0.92 -4.02
C ARG A 109 -10.18 2.17 -3.84
N ARG A 110 -9.68 3.16 -3.10
CA ARG A 110 -10.42 4.38 -2.79
C ARG A 110 -10.39 5.36 -3.95
N TYR A 111 -9.23 5.69 -4.48
CA TYR A 111 -9.09 6.79 -5.45
C TYR A 111 -8.87 6.33 -6.89
N GLY A 112 -8.48 5.08 -7.10
CA GLY A 112 -8.29 4.49 -8.42
C GLY A 112 -6.84 4.10 -8.71
N LEU A 113 -6.68 3.27 -9.75
CA LEU A 113 -5.39 2.69 -10.12
C LEU A 113 -4.34 3.74 -10.45
N GLU A 114 -4.72 4.79 -11.21
CA GLU A 114 -3.80 5.84 -11.68
C GLU A 114 -3.03 6.52 -10.52
N TYR A 115 -3.70 6.76 -9.40
CA TYR A 115 -3.07 7.36 -8.21
C TYR A 115 -2.21 6.37 -7.41
N SER A 116 -2.43 5.07 -7.60
CA SER A 116 -1.77 4.02 -6.81
C SER A 116 -0.51 3.46 -7.45
N ILE A 117 -0.29 3.67 -8.76
CA ILE A 117 0.92 3.19 -9.46
C ILE A 117 2.21 3.57 -8.72
N PRO A 118 2.48 4.85 -8.38
CA PRO A 118 3.70 5.20 -7.66
C PRO A 118 3.75 4.57 -6.26
N ALA A 119 2.61 4.39 -5.59
CA ALA A 119 2.54 3.75 -4.29
C ALA A 119 2.88 2.24 -4.36
N TYR A 120 2.42 1.52 -5.40
CA TYR A 120 2.79 0.13 -5.62
C TYR A 120 4.25 -0.04 -6.02
N LEU A 121 4.81 0.89 -6.82
CA LEU A 121 6.24 0.90 -7.12
C LEU A 121 7.07 1.08 -5.85
N GLY A 122 6.66 2.02 -4.98
CA GLY A 122 7.27 2.19 -3.66
C GLY A 122 7.14 0.94 -2.78
N ALA A 123 5.96 0.30 -2.75
CA ALA A 123 5.74 -0.93 -2.00
C ALA A 123 6.60 -2.11 -2.54
N GLY A 124 6.80 -2.17 -3.86
CA GLY A 124 7.73 -3.10 -4.50
C GLY A 124 9.18 -2.86 -4.09
N PHE A 125 9.60 -1.60 -4.01
CA PHE A 125 10.91 -1.24 -3.47
C PHE A 125 11.07 -1.64 -1.99
N VAL A 126 10.04 -1.43 -1.17
CA VAL A 126 10.03 -1.91 0.23
C VAL A 126 10.20 -3.43 0.28
N ALA A 127 9.45 -4.18 -0.52
CA ALA A 127 9.58 -5.63 -0.62
C ALA A 127 11.01 -6.05 -0.99
N TYR A 128 11.60 -5.43 -2.02
CA TYR A 128 12.98 -5.68 -2.42
C TYR A 128 13.95 -5.40 -1.26
N SER A 129 13.82 -4.25 -0.58
CA SER A 129 14.72 -3.89 0.52
C SER A 129 14.73 -4.89 1.67
N ARG A 130 13.61 -5.59 1.92
CA ARG A 130 13.51 -6.60 2.98
C ARG A 130 14.19 -7.91 2.59
N LEU A 131 14.15 -8.27 1.31
CA LEU A 131 14.83 -9.44 0.77
C LEU A 131 16.34 -9.19 0.68
N ASP A 132 16.74 -8.01 0.21
CA ASP A 132 18.14 -7.60 0.05
C ASP A 132 18.90 -7.51 1.38
N ALA A 133 18.19 -7.16 2.47
CA ALA A 133 18.74 -7.07 3.81
C ALA A 133 18.68 -8.39 4.60
N ASP A 134 18.22 -9.49 4.00
CA ASP A 134 18.01 -10.78 4.67
C ASP A 134 17.11 -10.69 5.94
N GLU A 135 16.27 -9.65 6.01
CA GLU A 135 15.33 -9.43 7.11
C GLU A 135 14.14 -10.40 7.03
N HIS A 136 13.79 -10.85 5.83
CA HIS A 136 12.62 -11.67 5.53
C HIS A 136 12.85 -12.55 4.31
N ASP A 137 12.25 -13.74 4.29
CA ASP A 137 12.14 -14.52 3.05
C ASP A 137 11.04 -13.96 2.14
N ALA A 138 11.08 -14.35 0.86
CA ALA A 138 10.03 -14.03 -0.12
C ALA A 138 8.62 -14.37 0.38
N VAL A 139 8.46 -15.48 1.12
CA VAL A 139 7.17 -15.90 1.68
C VAL A 139 6.67 -14.92 2.74
N ASP A 140 7.54 -14.39 3.60
CA ASP A 140 7.17 -13.45 4.66
C ASP A 140 6.72 -12.11 4.07
N VAL A 141 7.41 -11.67 3.02
CA VAL A 141 7.09 -10.46 2.25
C VAL A 141 5.78 -10.61 1.50
N LEU A 142 5.57 -11.72 0.79
CA LEU A 142 4.34 -11.99 0.04
C LEU A 142 3.13 -12.13 0.96
N ALA A 143 3.27 -12.82 2.10
CA ALA A 143 2.20 -12.95 3.08
C ALA A 143 1.84 -11.58 3.69
N GLY A 144 2.83 -10.77 4.03
CA GLY A 144 2.61 -9.41 4.51
C GLY A 144 1.88 -8.56 3.47
N ALA A 145 2.36 -8.58 2.22
CA ALA A 145 1.75 -7.86 1.11
C ALA A 145 0.28 -8.26 0.91
N ALA A 146 -0.01 -9.57 0.83
CA ALA A 146 -1.35 -10.09 0.66
C ALA A 146 -2.29 -9.68 1.81
N LEU A 147 -1.82 -9.77 3.06
CA LEU A 147 -2.58 -9.36 4.24
C LEU A 147 -2.94 -7.86 4.17
N GLY A 148 -1.98 -7.01 3.79
CA GLY A 148 -2.20 -5.58 3.59
C GLY A 148 -3.23 -5.29 2.50
N MET A 149 -3.10 -5.93 1.34
CA MET A 149 -4.03 -5.78 0.21
C MET A 149 -5.45 -6.23 0.57
N VAL A 150 -5.59 -7.43 1.14
CA VAL A 150 -6.90 -8.02 1.51
C VAL A 150 -7.61 -7.16 2.54
N SER A 151 -6.90 -6.73 3.60
CA SER A 151 -7.47 -5.84 4.61
C SER A 151 -7.99 -4.55 3.96
N SER A 152 -7.19 -3.94 3.10
CA SER A 152 -7.60 -2.72 2.39
C SER A 152 -8.82 -2.94 1.51
N TRP A 153 -8.86 -4.02 0.73
CA TRP A 153 -9.99 -4.36 -0.14
C TRP A 153 -11.27 -4.65 0.63
N TYR A 154 -11.16 -5.29 1.80
CA TYR A 154 -12.30 -5.60 2.64
C TYR A 154 -12.92 -4.35 3.27
N PHE A 155 -12.08 -3.43 3.77
CA PHE A 155 -12.55 -2.25 4.49
C PHE A 155 -12.79 -1.02 3.61
N THR A 156 -12.30 -1.00 2.37
CA THR A 156 -12.28 0.21 1.53
C THR A 156 -13.23 0.09 0.33
N THR A 157 -14.07 1.11 0.15
CA THR A 157 -14.93 1.27 -1.02
C THR A 157 -14.41 2.38 -1.94
N THR A 158 -14.85 2.41 -3.19
CA THR A 158 -14.47 3.48 -4.14
C THR A 158 -14.98 4.85 -3.71
N TYR A 159 -14.18 5.89 -3.95
CA TYR A 159 -14.52 7.29 -3.62
C TYR A 159 -15.54 7.88 -4.58
N ASN A 160 -15.43 7.54 -5.86
CA ASN A 160 -16.38 7.92 -6.90
C ASN A 160 -16.86 6.66 -7.61
N ASP A 161 -18.13 6.29 -7.42
CA ASP A 161 -18.78 5.18 -8.14
C ASP A 161 -19.14 5.51 -9.60
N GLN A 162 -18.58 6.60 -10.13
CA GLN A 162 -18.88 7.09 -11.47
C GLN A 162 -18.34 6.17 -12.55
N LEU A 163 -17.30 5.38 -12.29
CA LEU A 163 -16.70 4.48 -13.28
C LEU A 163 -16.43 3.11 -12.64
N ILE A 164 -17.26 2.12 -12.99
CA ILE A 164 -17.06 0.72 -12.61
C ILE A 164 -16.53 -0.02 -13.82
N VAL A 165 -15.33 -0.56 -13.71
CA VAL A 165 -14.74 -1.45 -14.72
C VAL A 165 -14.76 -2.87 -14.18
N ALA A 166 -15.56 -3.74 -14.78
CA ALA A 166 -15.72 -5.13 -14.37
C ALA A 166 -15.37 -6.09 -15.51
N PRO A 167 -14.46 -7.06 -15.33
CA PRO A 167 -14.26 -8.12 -16.29
C PRO A 167 -15.47 -9.07 -16.27
N ASN A 168 -15.97 -9.43 -17.45
CA ASN A 168 -16.93 -10.50 -17.62
C ASN A 168 -16.19 -11.72 -18.14
N LEU A 169 -16.16 -12.77 -17.32
CA LEU A 169 -15.57 -14.06 -17.66
C LEU A 169 -16.72 -15.05 -17.89
N SER A 170 -16.83 -15.56 -19.11
CA SER A 170 -17.69 -16.70 -19.47
C SER A 170 -16.93 -17.68 -20.35
N PRO A 171 -17.30 -18.98 -20.36
CA PRO A 171 -16.60 -19.99 -21.15
C PRO A 171 -16.45 -19.62 -22.64
N ASP A 172 -17.43 -18.89 -23.17
CA ASP A 172 -17.53 -18.55 -24.59
C ASP A 172 -17.15 -17.09 -24.91
N TYR A 173 -16.91 -16.23 -23.91
CA TYR A 173 -16.46 -14.86 -24.15
C TYR A 173 -15.71 -14.23 -22.95
N TYR A 174 -14.75 -13.38 -23.29
CA TYR A 174 -14.08 -12.46 -22.37
C TYR A 174 -14.50 -11.03 -22.72
N GLY A 175 -15.06 -10.31 -21.76
CA GLY A 175 -15.53 -8.94 -21.95
C GLY A 175 -15.07 -8.01 -20.84
N LEU A 176 -15.08 -6.71 -21.10
CA LEU A 176 -14.86 -5.67 -20.10
C LEU A 176 -16.12 -4.79 -20.06
N SER A 177 -16.84 -4.78 -18.94
CA SER A 177 -17.95 -3.85 -18.72
C SER A 177 -17.41 -2.57 -18.12
N VAL A 178 -17.70 -1.45 -18.78
CA VAL A 178 -17.43 -0.11 -18.26
C VAL A 178 -18.78 0.56 -18.01
N ASN A 179 -19.13 0.77 -16.74
CA ASN A 179 -20.33 1.49 -16.36
C ASN A 179 -19.94 2.90 -15.93
N TYR A 180 -20.46 3.90 -16.64
CA TYR A 180 -20.27 5.30 -16.30
C TYR A 180 -21.59 5.96 -15.88
N GLN A 181 -21.66 6.52 -14.67
CA GLN A 181 -22.87 7.16 -14.15
C GLN A 181 -22.72 8.70 -14.18
N PHE A 182 -23.47 9.35 -15.07
CA PHE A 182 -23.52 10.82 -15.18
C PHE A 182 -24.33 11.41 -14.02
N LYS A 183 -23.81 12.46 -13.38
CA LYS A 183 -24.52 13.27 -12.37
C LYS A 183 -25.10 14.53 -13.00
#